data_AF-A0A7V0Y3Z9-F1
#
_entry.id   AF-A0A7V0Y3Z9-F1
#
_cell.length_a   1.000
_cell.length_b   1.000
_cell.length_c   1.000
_cell.angle_alpha   90.00
_cell.angle_beta   90.00
_cell.angle_gamma   90.00
#
_symmetry.space_group_name_H-M   'P 1'
#
loop_
_entity.id
_entity.type
_entity.pdbx_description
1 polymer ?
#
loop_
_entity_poly.entity_id
_entity_poly.type
_entity_poly.pdbx_seq_one_letter_code
_entity_poly.pdbx_strand_id
1 'polypeptide(L)' 'MIAPETIAKIRNLFFAEHWTVGTIARELGLHWDTVRAALETERFNHSKQDRANQRMEHYVSFIQQTLKEYPRLRATRI' A
#
# COMPACT_ATOMS: atom_id res chain seq x y z
N MET A 1 1.20 -15.86 -1.96
CA MET A 1 1.23 -14.56 -2.66
C MET A 1 0.56 -14.76 -4.00
N ILE A 2 -0.48 -13.98 -4.32
CA ILE A 2 -1.23 -14.09 -5.58
C ILE A 2 -0.53 -13.22 -6.61
N ALA A 3 -0.49 -13.66 -7.87
CA ALA A 3 0.10 -12.89 -8.95
C ALA A 3 -0.67 -11.58 -9.19
N PRO A 4 0.01 -10.46 -9.51
CA PRO A 4 -0.63 -9.17 -9.72
C PRO A 4 -1.65 -9.19 -10.88
N GLU A 5 -1.43 -10.04 -11.88
CA GLU A 5 -2.34 -10.25 -13.01
C GLU A 5 -3.69 -10.82 -12.54
N THR A 6 -3.67 -11.75 -11.58
CA THR A 6 -4.89 -12.33 -11.00
C THR A 6 -5.66 -11.29 -10.20
N ILE A 7 -4.94 -10.40 -9.49
CA ILE A 7 -5.55 -9.29 -8.74
C ILE A 7 -6.25 -8.31 -9.70
N ALA A 8 -5.61 -7.96 -10.81
CA ALA A 8 -6.20 -7.09 -11.82
C ALA A 8 -7.47 -7.72 -12.43
N LYS A 9 -7.45 -9.03 -12.69
CA LYS A 9 -8.62 -9.76 -13.19
C LYS A 9 -9.78 -9.79 -12.19
N ILE A 10 -9.49 -10.06 -10.91
CA ILE A 10 -10.48 -10.00 -9.82
C ILE A 10 -11.16 -8.62 -9.77
N ARG A 11 -10.38 -7.54 -9.90
CA ARG A 11 -10.90 -6.17 -9.89
C ARG A 11 -11.75 -5.84 -11.09
N ASN A 12 -11.34 -6.27 -12.29
CA ASN A 12 -12.13 -6.04 -13.49
C ASN A 12 -13.52 -6.71 -13.36
N LEU A 13 -13.55 -7.97 -12.97
CA LEU A 13 -14.79 -8.72 -12.75
C LEU A 13 -15.67 -8.07 -11.65
N PHE A 14 -15.06 -7.54 -10.58
CA PHE A 14 -15.80 -6.93 -9.48
C PHE A 14 -16.31 -5.51 -9.78
N PHE A 15 -15.48 -4.64 -10.38
CA PHE A 15 -15.83 -3.23 -10.59
C PHE A 15 -16.43 -2.92 -11.96
N ALA A 16 -15.98 -3.60 -13.03
CA ALA A 16 -16.54 -3.40 -14.36
C ALA A 16 -17.81 -4.23 -14.52
N GLU A 17 -17.71 -5.53 -14.24
CA GLU A 17 -18.81 -6.47 -14.48
C GLU A 17 -19.75 -6.64 -13.27
N HIS A 18 -19.42 -6.07 -12.11
CA HIS A 18 -20.23 -6.11 -10.88
C HIS A 18 -20.52 -7.53 -10.37
N TRP A 19 -19.60 -8.48 -10.61
CA TRP A 19 -19.74 -9.84 -10.13
C TRP A 19 -19.61 -9.91 -8.60
N THR A 20 -20.33 -10.83 -7.97
CA THR A 20 -20.18 -11.08 -6.53
C THR A 20 -18.86 -11.79 -6.22
N VAL A 21 -18.32 -11.57 -5.01
CA VAL A 21 -17.08 -12.22 -4.54
C VAL A 21 -17.14 -13.74 -4.65
N GLY A 22 -18.30 -14.35 -4.34
CA GLY A 22 -18.49 -15.80 -4.44
C GLY A 22 -18.46 -16.30 -5.89
N THR A 23 -18.99 -15.53 -6.83
CA THR A 23 -18.94 -15.85 -8.26
C THR A 23 -17.50 -15.82 -8.78
N ILE A 24 -16.76 -14.76 -8.45
CA ILE A 24 -15.35 -14.60 -8.84
C ILE A 24 -14.48 -15.72 -8.23
N ALA A 25 -14.73 -16.08 -6.97
CA ALA A 25 -14.04 -17.17 -6.28
C ALA A 25 -14.26 -18.51 -6.99
N ARG A 26 -15.51 -18.84 -7.36
CA ARG A 26 -15.83 -20.06 -8.10
C ARG A 26 -15.21 -20.08 -9.50
N GLU A 27 -15.25 -18.97 -10.22
CA GLU A 27 -14.75 -18.88 -11.59
C GLU A 27 -13.22 -18.99 -11.66
N LEU A 28 -12.53 -18.36 -10.70
CA LEU A 28 -11.06 -18.39 -10.65
C LEU A 28 -10.51 -19.58 -9.85
N GLY A 29 -11.38 -20.42 -9.26
CA GLY A 29 -10.97 -21.52 -8.38
C GLY A 29 -10.24 -21.05 -7.12
N LEU A 30 -10.50 -19.82 -6.67
CA LEU A 30 -9.86 -19.19 -5.52
C LEU A 30 -10.77 -19.25 -4.30
N HIS A 31 -10.16 -19.22 -3.12
CA HIS A 31 -10.93 -19.07 -1.89
C HIS A 31 -11.53 -17.66 -1.80
N TRP A 32 -12.74 -17.54 -1.26
CA TRP A 32 -13.45 -16.26 -1.13
C TRP A 32 -12.64 -15.21 -0.35
N ASP A 33 -11.90 -15.66 0.67
CA ASP A 33 -11.03 -14.79 1.48
C ASP A 33 -9.86 -14.23 0.67
N THR A 34 -9.35 -15.00 -0.30
CA THR A 34 -8.29 -14.58 -1.24
C THR A 34 -8.79 -13.45 -2.15
N VAL A 35 -10.02 -13.57 -2.65
CA VAL A 35 -10.68 -12.54 -3.47
C VAL A 35 -10.94 -11.29 -2.64
N ARG A 36 -11.42 -11.45 -1.40
CA ARG A 36 -11.62 -10.34 -0.46
C ARG A 36 -10.32 -9.62 -0.13
N ALA A 37 -9.25 -10.36 0.17
CA ALA A 37 -7.94 -9.80 0.45
C ALA A 37 -7.35 -9.06 -0.77
N ALA A 38 -7.56 -9.56 -1.99
CA ALA A 38 -7.11 -8.89 -3.22
C ALA A 38 -7.81 -7.53 -3.45
N LEU A 39 -9.08 -7.41 -3.05
CA LEU A 39 -9.83 -6.15 -3.06
C LEU A 39 -9.40 -5.21 -1.91
N GLU A 40 -9.18 -5.73 -0.70
CA GLU A 40 -8.82 -4.93 0.48
C GLU A 40 -7.37 -4.43 0.46
N THR A 41 -6.43 -5.19 -0.12
CA THR A 41 -4.99 -4.86 -0.15
C THR A 41 -4.73 -3.49 -0.77
N GLU A 42 -5.50 -3.07 -1.78
CA GLU A 42 -5.33 -1.76 -2.43
C GLU A 42 -5.74 -0.59 -1.53
N ARG A 43 -6.80 -0.78 -0.72
CA ARG A 43 -7.31 0.24 0.20
C ARG A 43 -6.26 0.60 1.27
N PHE A 44 -5.46 -0.38 1.68
CA PHE A 44 -4.38 -0.19 2.63
C PHE A 44 -3.06 0.30 2.01
N ASN A 45 -2.78 -0.04 0.75
CA ASN A 45 -1.51 0.29 0.11
C ASN A 45 -1.38 1.77 -0.28
N HIS A 46 -2.48 2.48 -0.52
CA HIS A 46 -2.44 3.86 -1.02
C HIS A 46 -2.54 4.96 0.04
N SER A 47 -2.85 4.65 1.30
CA SER A 47 -3.25 5.68 2.28
C SER A 47 -2.45 5.73 3.58
N LYS A 48 -1.58 4.73 3.84
CA LYS A 48 -0.77 4.70 5.07
C LYS A 48 0.56 5.44 4.96
N GLN A 49 1.14 5.57 3.76
CA GLN A 49 2.46 6.17 3.61
C GLN A 49 2.43 7.70 3.73
N ASP A 50 1.38 8.36 3.21
CA ASP A 50 1.34 9.83 3.16
C ASP A 50 1.14 10.51 4.52
N ARG A 51 0.36 9.91 5.42
CA ARG A 51 0.03 10.56 6.71
C ARG A 51 1.19 10.59 7.70
N ALA A 52 2.10 9.60 7.63
CA ALA A 52 3.27 9.58 8.50
C ALA A 52 4.32 10.62 8.07
N ASN A 53 4.38 10.95 6.77
CA ASN A 53 5.39 11.86 6.22
C ASN A 53 5.05 13.34 6.43
N GLN A 54 3.77 13.74 6.36
CA GLN A 54 3.39 15.17 6.35
C GLN A 54 3.95 16.01 7.53
N ARG A 55 4.03 15.45 8.74
CA ARG A 55 4.55 16.20 9.90
C ARG A 55 6.07 16.33 9.89
N MET A 56 6.77 15.33 9.38
CA MET A 56 8.23 15.31 9.36
C MET A 56 8.80 16.03 8.13
N GLU A 57 8.00 16.14 7.06
CA GLU A 57 8.38 16.72 5.77
C GLU A 57 9.00 18.13 5.91
N HIS A 58 8.46 18.96 6.80
CA HIS A 58 8.99 20.31 7.08
C HIS A 58 10.40 20.32 7.68
N TYR A 59 10.84 19.23 8.31
CA TYR A 59 12.13 19.15 9.00
C TYR A 59 13.18 18.36 8.21
N VAL A 60 12.81 17.66 7.13
CA VAL A 60 13.73 16.82 6.35
C VAL A 60 14.93 17.62 5.84
N SER A 61 14.68 18.80 5.26
CA SER A 61 15.74 19.66 4.74
C SER A 61 16.69 20.15 5.82
N PHE A 62 16.15 20.52 7.00
CA PHE A 62 16.94 20.93 8.16
C PHE A 62 17.84 19.79 8.65
N ILE A 63 17.28 18.59 8.84
CA ILE A 63 18.02 17.40 9.29
C ILE A 63 19.16 17.05 8.33
N GLN A 64 18.90 17.08 7.02
CA GLN A 64 19.91 16.80 5.99
C GLN A 64 21.05 17.82 6.01
N GLN A 65 20.72 19.11 6.14
CA GLN A 65 21.73 20.17 6.22
C GLN A 65 22.58 20.02 7.49
N THR A 66 21.97 19.77 8.64
CA THR A 66 22.67 19.58 9.92
C THR A 66 23.59 18.35 9.89
N LEU A 67 23.16 17.23 9.32
CA LEU A 67 24.00 16.03 9.20
C LEU A 67 25.15 16.20 8.20
N LYS A 68 24.97 17.02 7.15
CA LYS A 68 26.03 17.34 6.20
C LYS A 68 27.13 18.17 6.87
N GLU A 69 26.76 19.10 7.73
CA GLU A 69 27.70 19.94 8.48
C GLU A 69 28.34 19.20 9.67
N TYR A 70 27.59 18.28 10.31
CA TYR A 70 28.04 17.49 11.45
C TYR A 70 27.81 15.98 11.23
N PRO A 71 28.68 15.27 10.48
CA PRO A 71 28.45 13.88 10.07
C PRO A 71 28.46 12.85 11.22
N ARG A 72 29.06 13.21 12.37
CA ARG A 72 29.13 12.35 13.56
C ARG A 72 28.06 12.70 14.61
N LEU A 73 27.14 13.61 14.28
CA LEU A 73 26.06 14.02 15.17
C LEU A 73 25.12 12.83 15.42
N ARG A 74 24.78 12.60 16.69
CA ARG A 74 23.90 11.49 17.08
C ARG A 74 22.44 11.89 16.89
N ALA A 75 21.58 10.91 16.62
CA ALA A 75 20.15 11.14 16.41
C ALA A 75 19.45 11.87 17.58
N THR A 76 19.91 11.68 18.82
CA THR A 76 19.39 12.39 20.00
C THR A 76 19.76 13.87 20.09
N ARG A 77 20.58 14.36 19.17
CA ARG A 77 21.07 15.75 19.09
C ARG A 77 20.57 16.48 17.83
N ILE A 78 19.62 15.89 17.13
CA ILE A 78 18.88 16.46 15.99
C ILE A 78 17.43 16.64 16.41
#